data_AF-A0A496UFL6-F1
#
_entry.id   AF-A0A496UFL6-F1
#
_cell.length_a   1.000
_cell.length_b   1.000
_cell.length_c   1.000
_cell.angle_alpha   90.00
_cell.angle_beta   90.00
_cell.angle_gamma   90.00
#
_symmetry.space_group_name_H-M   'P 1'
#
loop_
_entity.id
_entity.type
_entity.pdbx_description
1 polymer ?
#
loop_
_entity_poly.entity_id
_entity_poly.type
_entity_poly.pdbx_seq_one_letter_code
_entity_poly.pdbx_strand_id
1 'polypeptide(L)'
;PHGSVGWTGLRRYLLEEGDDIDQLYISLETAHPAKFPEKIREILSLDPELPPSLQGLEEKEESYEHLPTDYSAFKEFLKSNY
;
A
#
# COMPACT_ATOMS: atom_id res chain seq x y z
N PRO A 1 3.69 5.30 -3.61
CA PRO A 1 4.79 5.24 -2.61
C PRO A 1 5.64 3.96 -2.64
N HIS A 2 5.02 2.77 -2.56
CA HIS A 2 5.75 1.50 -2.52
C HIS A 2 6.49 1.21 -3.83
N GLY A 3 5.78 1.27 -4.96
CA GLY A 3 6.36 1.16 -6.30
C GLY A 3 7.50 2.12 -6.60
N SER A 4 7.32 3.40 -6.23
CA SER A 4 8.36 4.41 -6.42
C SER A 4 9.64 4.10 -5.65
N VAL A 5 9.57 3.43 -4.50
CA VAL A 5 10.76 2.96 -3.78
C VAL A 5 11.42 1.79 -4.52
N GLY A 6 10.64 0.80 -4.96
CA GLY A 6 11.14 -0.32 -5.76
C GLY A 6 11.84 0.14 -7.05
N TRP A 7 11.20 1.06 -7.78
CA TRP A 7 11.73 1.69 -8.98
C TRP A 7 13.01 2.48 -8.71
N THR A 8 13.04 3.26 -7.63
CA THR A 8 14.24 4.01 -7.25
C THR A 8 15.40 3.07 -6.90
N GLY A 9 15.12 1.96 -6.20
CA GLY A 9 16.11 0.93 -5.90
C GLY A 9 16.72 0.33 -7.17
N LEU A 10 15.87 -0.09 -8.13
CA LEU A 10 16.33 -0.59 -9.42
C LEU A 10 17.15 0.45 -10.18
N ARG A 11 16.68 1.71 -10.26
CA ARG A 11 17.42 2.78 -10.93
C ARG A 11 18.80 3.01 -10.33
N ARG A 12 18.94 2.93 -9.01
CA ARG A 12 20.25 3.07 -8.35
C ARG A 12 21.17 1.91 -8.68
N TYR A 13 20.67 0.68 -8.63
CA TYR A 13 21.42 -0.51 -9.02
C TYR A 13 21.97 -0.40 -10.45
N LEU A 14 21.13 0.00 -11.42
CA LEU A 14 21.57 0.14 -12.82
C LEU A 14 22.62 1.25 -13.02
N LEU A 15 22.58 2.30 -12.20
CA LEU A 15 23.59 3.36 -12.22
C LEU A 15 24.94 2.90 -11.63
N GLU A 16 24.91 1.98 -10.67
CA GLU A 16 26.10 1.49 -9.95
C GLU A 16 26.77 0.32 -10.70
N GLU A 17 25.97 -0.63 -11.17
CA GLU A 17 26.45 -1.90 -11.77
C GLU A 17 26.44 -1.87 -13.30
N GLY A 18 25.74 -0.90 -13.91
CA GLY A 18 25.52 -0.82 -15.35
C GLY A 18 24.19 -1.45 -15.80
N ASP A 19 23.69 -0.97 -16.93
CA ASP A 19 22.47 -1.46 -17.58
C ASP A 19 22.86 -2.35 -18.77
N ASP A 20 22.44 -3.61 -18.73
CA ASP A 20 22.64 -4.59 -19.80
C ASP A 20 21.35 -4.75 -20.61
N ILE A 21 21.42 -4.44 -21.90
CA ILE A 21 20.28 -4.48 -22.82
C ILE A 21 19.67 -5.88 -23.00
N ASP A 22 20.46 -6.93 -22.75
CA ASP A 22 19.99 -8.32 -22.86
C ASP A 22 19.41 -8.85 -21.54
N GLN A 23 19.54 -8.08 -20.44
CA GLN A 23 19.05 -8.47 -19.11
C GLN A 23 17.65 -7.92 -18.83
N LEU A 24 16.74 -8.80 -18.40
CA LEU A 24 15.42 -8.40 -17.91
C LEU A 24 15.52 -7.96 -16.44
N TYR A 25 14.99 -6.78 -16.14
CA TYR A 25 14.82 -6.27 -14.79
C TYR A 25 13.34 -6.12 -14.44
N ILE A 26 12.94 -6.52 -13.23
CA ILE A 26 11.55 -6.48 -12.77
C ILE A 26 11.48 -5.70 -11.46
N SER A 27 10.69 -4.62 -11.44
CA SER A 27 10.30 -3.91 -10.22
C SER A 27 8.87 -4.26 -9.84
N LEU A 28 8.65 -4.67 -8.60
CA LEU A 28 7.32 -5.11 -8.15
C LEU A 28 6.50 -3.94 -7.61
N GLU A 29 5.31 -3.76 -8.17
CA GLU A 29 4.29 -2.82 -7.71
C GLU A 29 3.40 -3.49 -6.67
N THR A 30 3.73 -3.30 -5.39
CA THR A 30 3.07 -4.02 -4.28
C THR A 30 1.73 -3.42 -3.85
N ALA A 31 1.35 -2.25 -4.38
CA ALA A 31 0.08 -1.60 -4.06
C ALA A 31 -0.40 -0.67 -5.18
N HIS A 32 -1.71 -0.67 -5.44
CA HIS A 32 -2.36 0.26 -6.36
C HIS A 32 -2.25 1.72 -5.86
N PRO A 33 -2.03 2.73 -6.74
CA PRO A 33 -1.94 4.14 -6.35
C PRO A 33 -3.15 4.66 -5.55
N ALA A 34 -4.36 4.20 -5.89
CA ALA A 34 -5.61 4.54 -5.20
C ALA A 34 -5.64 4.14 -3.71
N LYS A 35 -4.71 3.29 -3.23
CA LYS A 35 -4.57 3.00 -1.79
C LYS A 35 -3.86 4.10 -1.01
N PHE A 36 -3.20 5.05 -1.70
CA PHE A 36 -2.47 6.17 -1.09
C PHE A 36 -2.77 7.50 -1.81
N PRO A 37 -4.06 7.85 -2.01
CA PRO A 37 -4.46 8.93 -2.91
C PRO A 37 -3.97 10.30 -2.41
N GLU A 38 -3.96 10.52 -1.10
CA GLU A 38 -3.46 11.77 -0.50
C GLU A 38 -2.00 12.06 -0.87
N LYS A 39 -1.13 11.05 -0.81
CA LYS A 39 0.29 11.23 -1.16
C LYS A 39 0.48 11.47 -2.65
N ILE A 40 -0.34 10.87 -3.50
CA ILE A 40 -0.32 11.11 -4.95
C ILE A 40 -0.77 12.55 -5.26
N ARG A 41 -1.86 13.01 -4.63
CA ARG A 41 -2.35 14.39 -4.76
C ARG A 41 -1.34 15.42 -4.27
N GLU A 42 -0.71 15.17 -3.13
CA GLU A 42 0.30 16.09 -2.55
C GLU A 42 1.52 16.27 -3.45
N ILE A 43 2.04 15.18 -4.02
CA ILE A 43 3.32 15.18 -4.75
C ILE A 43 3.13 15.53 -6.22
N LEU A 44 2.07 15.03 -6.85
CA LEU A 44 1.87 15.11 -8.30
C LEU A 44 0.67 15.97 -8.69
N SER A 45 -0.14 16.44 -7.74
CA SER A 45 -1.41 17.12 -8.00
C SER A 45 -2.36 16.29 -8.89
N LEU A 46 -2.26 14.95 -8.78
CA LEU A 46 -3.09 13.99 -9.49
C LEU A 46 -4.00 13.26 -8.53
N ASP A 47 -5.27 13.08 -8.92
CA ASP A 47 -6.19 12.21 -8.21
C ASP A 47 -6.28 10.86 -8.93
N PRO A 48 -5.77 9.76 -8.34
CA PRO A 48 -5.73 8.47 -9.02
C PRO A 48 -7.14 7.89 -9.17
N GLU A 49 -7.43 7.31 -10.33
CA GLU A 49 -8.70 6.60 -10.55
C GLU A 49 -8.84 5.40 -9.59
N LEU A 50 -10.04 5.26 -9.01
CA LEU A 50 -10.41 4.13 -8.18
C LEU A 50 -10.65 2.89 -9.06
N PRO A 51 -9.99 1.75 -8.78
CA PRO A 51 -10.26 0.53 -9.50
C PRO A 51 -11.69 0.04 -9.20
N PRO A 52 -12.35 -0.67 -10.14
CA PRO A 52 -13.73 -1.13 -9.95
C PRO A 52 -13.97 -1.92 -8.66
N SER A 53 -12.97 -2.66 -8.18
CA SER A 53 -13.05 -3.44 -6.95
C SER A 53 -13.14 -2.61 -5.66
N LEU A 54 -12.81 -1.31 -5.72
CA LEU A 54 -12.85 -0.40 -4.58
C LEU A 54 -14.01 0.61 -4.66
N GLN A 55 -14.79 0.61 -5.74
CA GLN A 55 -15.90 1.56 -5.89
C GLN A 55 -16.97 1.37 -4.80
N GLY A 56 -17.37 2.49 -4.18
CA GLY A 56 -18.41 2.52 -3.14
C GLY A 56 -18.00 1.87 -1.82
N LEU A 57 -16.71 1.57 -1.63
CA LEU A 57 -16.22 1.03 -0.36
C LEU A 57 -16.29 2.08 0.76
N GLU A 58 -16.00 3.33 0.44
CA GLU A 58 -16.02 4.48 1.34
C GLU A 58 -17.43 4.84 1.84
N GLU A 59 -18.47 4.38 1.16
CA GLU A 59 -19.87 4.62 1.52
C GLU A 59 -20.43 3.56 2.48
N LYS A 60 -19.70 2.47 2.72
CA LYS A 60 -20.14 1.39 3.60
C LYS A 60 -19.94 1.78 5.06
N GLU A 61 -20.91 1.40 5.89
CA GLU A 61 -20.76 1.52 7.34
C GLU A 61 -19.65 0.58 7.82
N GLU A 62 -18.68 1.15 8.54
CA GLU A 62 -17.62 0.37 9.17
C GLU A 62 -18.17 -0.36 10.42
N SER A 63 -17.77 -1.61 10.60
CA SER A 63 -18.11 -2.39 11.79
C SER A 63 -16.84 -2.94 12.40
N TYR A 64 -16.46 -2.38 13.55
CA TYR A 64 -15.27 -2.76 14.30
C TYR A 64 -15.45 -2.45 15.79
N GLU A 65 -14.66 -3.14 16.62
CA GLU A 65 -14.63 -2.95 18.07
C GLU A 65 -13.38 -2.15 18.47
N HIS A 66 -13.49 -1.38 19.54
CA HIS A 66 -12.35 -0.66 20.13
C HIS A 66 -11.76 -1.46 21.29
N LEU A 67 -10.44 -1.66 21.28
CA LEU A 67 -9.71 -2.34 22.35
C LEU A 67 -8.51 -1.50 22.80
N PRO A 68 -8.14 -1.57 24.10
CA PRO A 68 -6.89 -0.98 24.57
C PRO A 68 -5.70 -1.73 23.99
N THR A 69 -4.54 -1.07 23.92
CA THR A 69 -3.26 -1.68 23.52
C THR A 69 -2.72 -2.58 24.64
N ASP A 70 -3.47 -3.61 25.01
CA ASP A 70 -3.17 -4.57 26.06
C ASP A 70 -3.47 -6.00 25.62
N TYR A 71 -2.52 -6.91 25.86
CA TYR A 71 -2.65 -8.31 25.44
C TYR A 71 -3.74 -9.05 26.21
N SER A 72 -3.90 -8.78 27.50
CA SER A 72 -4.88 -9.49 28.33
C SER A 72 -6.28 -9.14 27.88
N ALA A 73 -6.56 -7.85 27.65
CA ALA A 73 -7.81 -7.36 27.10
C ALA A 73 -8.13 -7.98 25.72
N PHE A 74 -7.14 -8.03 24.81
CA PHE A 74 -7.32 -8.66 23.50
C PHE A 74 -7.63 -10.17 23.62
N LYS A 75 -6.91 -10.89 24.49
CA LYS A 75 -7.11 -12.32 24.72
C LYS A 75 -8.49 -12.61 25.32
N GLU A 76 -8.93 -11.82 26.29
CA GLU A 76 -10.24 -11.98 26.91
C GLU A 76 -11.36 -11.69 25.91
N PHE A 77 -11.24 -10.62 25.11
CA PHE A 77 -12.17 -10.30 24.03
C PHE A 77 -12.34 -11.47 23.05
N LEU A 78 -11.25 -12.10 22.61
CA LEU A 78 -11.34 -13.24 21.71
C LEU A 78 -12.08 -14.42 22.36
N LYS A 79 -11.73 -14.75 23.61
CA LYS A 79 -12.35 -15.88 24.33
C LYS A 79 -13.82 -15.70 24.66
N SER A 80 -14.31 -14.46 24.77
CA SER A 80 -15.71 -14.18 25.08
C SER A 80 -16.60 -14.05 23.85
N ASN A 81 -16.01 -13.78 22.67
CA ASN A 81 -16.76 -13.52 21.44
C ASN A 81 -16.59 -14.59 20.35
N TYR A 82 -15.62 -15.51 20.47
CA TYR A 82 -15.32 -16.57 19.52
C TYR A 82 -14.94 -17.88 20.22
#